data_AF-A0A955BUR6-F1
#
_entry.id   AF-A0A955BUR6-F1
#
_cell.length_a   1.000
_cell.length_b   1.000
_cell.length_c   1.000
_cell.angle_alpha   90.00
_cell.angle_beta   90.00
_cell.angle_gamma   90.00
#
_symmetry.space_group_name_H-M   'P 1'
#
loop_
_entity.id
_entity.type
_entity.pdbx_description
1 polymer ?
#
loop_
_entity_poly.entity_id
_entity_poly.type
_entity_poly.pdbx_seq_one_letter_code
_entity_poly.pdbx_strand_id
1 'polypeptide(L)'
;MTQLAPSAPAQLEPTPELLSELAEASARLESATPEEIIAWGHERFAPYLTMATAFGPEGCVILSMLAKVAPETYVFNLDTGYQFLETLDLRDRIARKYGIEVDLLQPELTVPEYEAEHGGPLYKTNPDQCCFDRKI
;
A
#
# COMPACT_ATOMS: atom_id res chain seq x y z
N MET A 1 -17.85 1.20 5.61
CA MET A 1 -18.01 0.60 4.28
C MET A 1 -16.60 0.27 3.82
N THR A 2 -16.28 -1.01 3.61
CA THR A 2 -14.93 -1.43 3.19
C THR A 2 -14.62 -0.81 1.83
N GLN A 3 -13.50 -0.10 1.71
CA GLN A 3 -12.97 0.32 0.42
C GLN A 3 -12.50 -0.93 -0.30
N LEU A 4 -13.27 -1.33 -1.31
CA LEU A 4 -12.90 -2.44 -2.18
C LEU A 4 -11.80 -1.97 -3.13
N ALA A 5 -10.90 -2.88 -3.49
CA ALA A 5 -9.94 -2.64 -4.55
C ALA A 5 -10.69 -2.15 -5.81
N PRO A 6 -10.22 -1.07 -6.48
CA PRO A 6 -10.83 -0.64 -7.72
C PRO A 6 -10.70 -1.74 -8.77
N SER A 7 -11.66 -1.84 -9.69
CA SER A 7 -11.54 -2.72 -10.87
C SER A 7 -10.25 -2.39 -11.62
N ALA A 8 -9.60 -3.37 -12.27
CA ALA A 8 -8.34 -3.11 -12.97
C ALA A 8 -8.46 -1.89 -13.90
N PRO A 9 -7.63 -0.84 -13.72
CA PRO A 9 -7.68 0.32 -14.60
C PRO A 9 -7.28 -0.07 -16.03
N ALA A 10 -7.74 0.70 -17.00
CA ALA A 10 -7.08 0.72 -18.30
C ALA A 10 -5.63 1.13 -18.07
N GLN A 11 -4.69 0.27 -18.48
CA GLN A 11 -3.26 0.53 -18.31
C GLN A 11 -2.91 1.85 -19.04
N LEU A 12 -2.27 2.78 -18.32
CA LEU A 12 -1.82 4.03 -18.93
C LEU A 12 -0.62 3.75 -19.82
N GLU A 13 -0.72 4.11 -21.09
CA GLU A 13 0.41 4.06 -22.01
C GLU A 13 1.34 5.27 -21.79
N PRO A 14 2.67 5.07 -21.72
CA PRO A 14 3.64 6.12 -21.49
C PRO A 14 3.87 6.97 -22.75
N THR A 15 2.83 7.67 -23.19
CA THR A 15 2.88 8.60 -24.33
C THR A 15 3.81 9.79 -24.03
N PRO A 16 4.42 10.42 -25.05
CA PRO A 16 5.23 11.61 -24.85
C PRO A 16 4.50 12.73 -24.10
N GLU A 17 3.20 12.91 -24.35
CA GLU A 17 2.35 13.89 -23.70
C GLU A 17 2.18 13.58 -22.21
N LEU A 18 1.89 12.32 -21.85
CA LEU A 18 1.79 11.89 -20.46
C LEU A 18 3.12 12.04 -19.72
N LEU A 19 4.23 11.66 -20.36
CA LEU A 19 5.55 11.79 -19.74
C LEU A 19 5.91 13.26 -19.50
N SER A 20 5.55 14.17 -20.40
CA SER A 20 5.72 15.61 -20.21
C SER A 20 4.86 16.14 -19.06
N GLU A 21 3.58 15.76 -19.00
CA GLU A 21 2.66 16.10 -17.90
C GLU A 21 3.24 15.68 -16.54
N LEU A 22 3.71 14.43 -16.44
CA LEU A 22 4.29 13.89 -15.21
C LEU A 22 5.60 14.58 -14.82
N ALA A 23 6.45 14.92 -15.79
CA ALA A 23 7.69 15.66 -15.52
C ALA A 23 7.41 17.08 -15.00
N GLU A 24 6.45 17.78 -15.60
CA GLU A 24 6.01 19.10 -15.14
C GLU A 24 5.40 19.04 -13.73
N ALA A 25 4.55 18.05 -13.47
CA ALA A 25 3.98 17.81 -12.15
C ALA A 25 5.06 17.53 -11.11
N SER A 26 6.02 16.65 -11.42
CA SER A 26 7.14 16.32 -10.53
C SER A 26 7.96 17.56 -10.17
N ALA A 27 8.30 18.40 -11.15
CA ALA A 27 9.07 19.62 -10.90
C ALA A 27 8.31 20.63 -10.03
N ARG A 28 7.00 20.77 -10.26
CA ARG A 28 6.14 21.66 -9.47
C ARG A 28 5.97 21.19 -8.02
N LEU A 29 5.82 19.87 -7.83
CA LEU A 29 5.52 19.26 -6.53
C LEU A 29 6.74 19.14 -5.60
N GLU A 30 7.97 19.32 -6.10
CA GLU A 30 9.20 19.28 -5.30
C GLU A 30 9.18 20.25 -4.08
N SER A 31 8.45 21.36 -4.20
CA SER A 31 8.30 22.37 -3.14
C SER A 31 6.94 22.37 -2.46
N ALA A 32 6.06 21.42 -2.82
CA ALA A 32 4.72 21.30 -2.28
C ALA A 32 4.73 20.58 -0.92
N THR A 33 3.67 20.78 -0.16
CA THR A 33 3.39 20.02 1.06
C THR A 33 2.97 18.58 0.72
N PRO A 34 3.17 17.61 1.63
CA PRO A 34 2.71 16.23 1.42
C PRO A 34 1.20 16.14 1.11
N GLU A 35 0.38 16.95 1.77
CA GLU A 35 -1.06 17.02 1.53
C GLU A 35 -1.40 17.52 0.11
N GLU A 36 -0.67 18.50 -0.43
CA GLU A 36 -0.84 18.95 -1.81
C GLU A 36 -0.43 17.87 -2.83
N ILE A 37 0.63 17.12 -2.54
CA ILE A 37 1.06 15.99 -3.38
C ILE A 37 -0.01 14.89 -3.40
N ILE A 38 -0.55 14.55 -2.22
CA ILE A 38 -1.65 13.58 -2.08
C ILE A 38 -2.89 14.06 -2.84
N ALA A 39 -3.27 15.33 -2.67
CA ALA A 39 -4.42 15.92 -3.35
C ALA A 39 -4.27 15.83 -4.87
N TRP A 40 -3.12 16.22 -5.42
CA TRP A 40 -2.85 16.13 -6.85
C TRP A 40 -2.94 14.69 -7.36
N GLY A 41 -2.32 13.74 -6.65
CA GLY A 41 -2.37 12.33 -7.02
C GLY A 41 -3.80 11.79 -7.01
N HIS A 42 -4.59 12.19 -6.00
CA HIS A 42 -5.98 11.77 -5.88
C HIS A 42 -6.82 12.34 -7.02
N GLU A 43 -6.73 13.65 -7.29
CA GLU A 43 -7.46 14.31 -8.39
C GLU A 43 -7.14 13.69 -9.76
N ARG A 44 -5.88 13.29 -9.99
CA ARG A 44 -5.43 12.79 -11.28
C ARG A 44 -5.69 11.30 -11.51
N PHE A 45 -5.64 10.50 -10.43
CA PHE A 45 -5.62 9.04 -10.55
C PHE A 45 -6.78 8.35 -9.83
N ALA A 46 -7.63 9.05 -9.07
CA ALA A 46 -8.80 8.42 -8.47
C ALA A 46 -9.72 7.76 -9.53
N PRO A 47 -10.31 6.59 -9.22
CA PRO A 47 -10.23 5.83 -7.96
C PRO A 47 -9.02 4.88 -7.85
N TYR A 48 -8.04 4.98 -8.76
CA TYR A 48 -6.91 4.05 -8.89
C TYR A 48 -5.64 4.49 -8.15
N LEU A 49 -5.64 5.64 -7.48
CA LEU A 49 -4.59 5.95 -6.50
C LEU A 49 -4.71 4.96 -5.33
N THR A 50 -3.63 4.24 -5.05
CA THR A 50 -3.58 3.27 -3.95
C THR A 50 -2.40 3.54 -3.04
N MET A 51 -2.53 3.21 -1.76
CA MET A 51 -1.44 3.23 -0.80
C MET A 51 -1.11 1.82 -0.31
N ALA A 52 0.14 1.40 -0.52
CA ALA A 52 0.70 0.26 0.20
C ALA A 52 1.25 0.72 1.57
N THR A 53 1.00 -0.01 2.64
CA THR A 53 1.54 0.29 3.98
C THR A 53 2.04 -0.94 4.70
N ALA A 54 3.18 -0.82 5.38
CA ALA A 54 3.66 -1.79 6.38
C ALA A 54 3.47 -1.26 7.82
N PHE A 55 2.73 -0.16 7.98
CA PHE A 55 2.49 0.53 9.25
C PHE A 55 3.76 1.09 9.93
N GLY A 56 4.81 1.37 9.14
CA GLY A 56 5.96 2.15 9.60
C GLY A 56 5.56 3.60 9.97
N PRO A 57 6.40 4.34 10.70
CA PRO A 57 6.10 5.70 11.14
C PRO A 57 5.68 6.64 10.01
N GLU A 58 6.40 6.61 8.88
CA GLU A 58 6.14 7.44 7.69
C GLU A 58 4.79 7.07 7.07
N GLY A 59 4.50 5.77 6.95
CA GLY A 59 3.22 5.27 6.47
C GLY A 59 2.06 5.70 7.38
N CYS A 60 2.25 5.69 8.71
CA CYS A 60 1.23 6.16 9.64
C CYS A 60 0.95 7.66 9.50
N VAL A 61 1.97 8.47 9.19
CA VAL A 61 1.81 9.90 8.90
C VAL A 61 1.01 10.08 7.61
N ILE A 62 1.35 9.38 6.54
CA ILE A 62 0.63 9.45 5.25
C ILE A 62 -0.83 9.00 5.43
N LEU A 63 -1.11 7.94 6.18
CA LEU A 63 -2.48 7.52 6.50
C LEU A 63 -3.27 8.62 7.21
N SER A 64 -2.64 9.35 8.13
CA SER A 64 -3.28 10.48 8.81
C SER A 64 -3.58 11.66 7.88
N MET A 65 -2.79 11.83 6.80
CA MET A 65 -3.00 12.85 5.78
C MET A 65 -4.09 12.41 4.79
N LEU A 66 -4.05 11.16 4.32
CA LEU A 66 -5.08 10.57 3.46
C LEU A 66 -6.46 10.68 4.11
N ALA A 67 -6.57 10.40 5.40
CA ALA A 67 -7.83 10.50 6.14
C ALA A 67 -8.51 11.89 6.06
N LYS A 68 -7.72 12.95 5.78
CA LYS A 68 -8.21 14.33 5.66
C LYS A 68 -8.43 14.74 4.21
N VAL A 69 -7.55 14.30 3.31
CA VAL A 69 -7.42 14.84 1.94
C VAL A 69 -8.06 13.93 0.90
N ALA A 70 -7.88 12.62 1.03
CA ALA A 70 -8.34 11.62 0.07
C ALA A 70 -8.79 10.34 0.81
N PRO A 71 -9.80 10.45 1.71
CA PRO A 71 -10.21 9.35 2.58
C PRO A 71 -10.71 8.12 1.85
N GLU A 72 -11.10 8.23 0.57
CA GLU A 72 -11.53 7.16 -0.34
C GLU A 72 -10.40 6.32 -0.94
N THR A 73 -9.14 6.72 -0.73
CA THR A 73 -7.96 6.05 -1.28
C THR A 73 -7.90 4.60 -0.80
N TYR A 74 -7.84 3.65 -1.74
CA TYR A 74 -7.68 2.24 -1.39
C TYR A 74 -6.30 1.99 -0.75
N VAL A 75 -6.30 1.48 0.48
CA VAL A 75 -5.09 1.17 1.25
C VAL A 75 -4.97 -0.33 1.44
N PHE A 76 -3.79 -0.89 1.19
CA PHE A 76 -3.51 -2.29 1.41
C PHE A 76 -2.19 -2.52 2.15
N ASN A 77 -2.10 -3.67 2.81
CA ASN A 77 -0.92 -4.21 3.43
C ASN A 77 -0.68 -5.63 2.89
N LEU A 78 0.59 -5.99 2.71
CA LEU A 78 0.98 -7.35 2.40
C LEU A 78 1.12 -8.11 3.70
N ASP A 79 0.08 -8.86 4.07
CA ASP A 79 0.11 -9.75 5.22
C ASP A 79 0.87 -11.01 4.85
N THR A 80 2.17 -10.98 5.13
CA THR A 80 3.08 -12.09 4.89
C THR A 80 2.81 -13.29 5.79
N GLY A 81 1.88 -13.21 6.75
CA GLY A 81 1.65 -14.24 7.78
C GLY A 81 2.73 -14.28 8.87
N TYR A 82 3.78 -13.47 8.77
CA TYR A 82 4.85 -13.36 9.78
C TYR A 82 4.86 -12.00 10.48
N GLN A 83 3.77 -11.23 10.38
CA GLN A 83 3.67 -9.93 11.03
C GLN A 83 3.55 -10.05 12.55
N PHE A 84 4.06 -9.04 13.26
CA PHE A 84 3.90 -8.95 14.71
C PHE A 84 2.43 -8.70 15.06
N LEU A 85 1.97 -9.24 16.19
CA LEU A 85 0.61 -9.00 16.68
C LEU A 85 0.37 -7.50 16.94
N GLU A 86 1.41 -6.78 17.36
CA GLU A 86 1.42 -5.33 17.54
C GLU A 86 1.18 -4.57 16.23
N THR A 87 1.64 -5.10 15.10
CA THR A 87 1.35 -4.54 13.76
C THR A 87 -0.13 -4.67 13.43
N LEU A 88 -0.73 -5.81 13.73
CA LEU A 88 -2.16 -6.06 13.51
C LEU A 88 -3.04 -5.22 14.44
N ASP A 89 -2.64 -5.05 15.72
CA ASP A 89 -3.35 -4.12 16.62
C ASP A 89 -3.23 -2.67 16.14
N LEU A 90 -2.05 -2.26 15.65
CA LEU A 90 -1.85 -0.92 15.10
C LEU A 90 -2.79 -0.64 13.91
N ARG A 91 -2.97 -1.60 12.99
CA ARG A 91 -3.97 -1.53 11.92
C ARG A 91 -5.36 -1.23 12.48
N ASP A 92 -5.80 -1.97 13.48
CA ASP A 92 -7.14 -1.79 14.05
C ASP A 92 -7.31 -0.44 14.74
N ARG A 93 -6.25 0.07 15.37
CA ARG A 93 -6.24 1.43 15.92
C ARG A 93 -6.34 2.50 14.83
N ILE A 94 -5.66 2.30 13.70
CA ILE A 94 -5.72 3.19 12.53
C ILE A 94 -7.14 3.23 11.98
N ALA A 95 -7.78 2.08 11.78
CA ALA A 95 -9.16 2.00 11.31
C ALA A 95 -10.11 2.73 12.26
N ARG A 96 -10.03 2.48 13.57
CA ARG A 96 -10.84 3.18 14.58
C ARG A 96 -10.60 4.70 14.62
N LYS A 97 -9.35 5.14 14.43
CA LYS A 97 -8.98 6.55 14.58
C LYS A 97 -9.30 7.38 13.34
N TYR A 98 -9.06 6.83 12.16
CA TYR A 98 -9.10 7.58 10.91
C TYR A 98 -10.23 7.14 9.97
N GLY A 99 -10.92 6.04 10.27
CA GLY A 99 -11.93 5.46 9.37
C GLY A 99 -11.35 4.86 8.10
N ILE A 100 -10.03 4.66 8.04
CA ILE A 100 -9.34 4.00 6.93
C ILE A 100 -9.29 2.50 7.19
N GLU A 101 -10.00 1.74 6.36
CA GLU A 101 -9.87 0.28 6.32
C GLU A 101 -8.65 -0.08 5.48
N VAL A 102 -7.81 -0.99 5.99
CA VAL A 102 -6.62 -1.47 5.27
C VAL A 102 -6.85 -2.92 4.88
N ASP A 103 -6.86 -3.18 3.57
CA ASP A 103 -7.01 -4.54 3.06
C ASP A 103 -5.72 -5.36 3.32
N LEU A 104 -5.88 -6.58 3.81
CA LEU A 104 -4.76 -7.49 4.08
C LEU A 104 -4.66 -8.49 2.95
N LEU A 105 -3.74 -8.22 2.02
CA LEU A 105 -3.45 -9.12 0.92
C LEU A 105 -2.51 -10.22 1.41
N GLN A 106 -2.95 -11.47 1.25
CA GLN A 106 -2.24 -12.65 1.74
C GLN A 106 -1.70 -13.49 0.57
N PRO A 107 -0.54 -14.15 0.75
CA PRO A 107 -0.06 -15.16 -0.18
C PRO A 107 -1.05 -16.32 -0.32
N GLU A 108 -0.99 -17.03 -1.44
CA GLU A 108 -1.86 -18.19 -1.71
C GLU A 108 -1.71 -19.29 -0.64
N LEU A 109 -0.48 -19.50 -0.16
CA LEU A 109 -0.17 -20.50 0.88
C LEU A 109 -0.16 -19.89 2.28
N THR A 110 -0.83 -20.58 3.20
CA THR A 110 -0.70 -20.29 4.63
C THR A 110 0.73 -20.53 5.11
N VAL A 111 1.11 -19.94 6.25
CA VAL A 111 2.46 -20.17 6.83
C VAL A 111 2.75 -21.66 7.06
N PRO A 112 1.85 -22.46 7.66
CA PRO A 112 2.11 -23.90 7.84
C PRO A 112 2.33 -24.66 6.53
N GLU A 113 1.56 -24.37 5.48
CA GLU A 113 1.72 -25.00 4.16
C GLU A 113 3.05 -24.60 3.53
N TYR A 114 3.33 -23.30 3.54
CA TYR A 114 4.57 -22.74 3.00
C TYR A 114 5.81 -23.31 3.69
N GLU A 115 5.80 -23.39 5.02
CA GLU A 115 6.91 -23.98 5.77
C GLU A 115 7.04 -25.49 5.53
N ALA A 116 5.93 -26.22 5.34
CA ALA A 116 5.98 -27.64 5.01
C ALA A 116 6.67 -27.92 3.67
N GLU A 117 6.43 -27.08 2.65
CA GLU A 117 7.09 -27.19 1.35
C GLU A 117 8.59 -26.86 1.40
N HIS A 118 8.99 -26.01 2.34
CA HIS A 118 10.36 -25.48 2.44
C HIS A 118 11.20 -26.12 3.56
N GLY A 119 10.65 -27.07 4.30
CA GLY A 119 11.34 -27.73 5.42
C GLY A 119 11.49 -26.84 6.66
N GLY A 120 10.59 -25.87 6.84
CA GLY A 120 10.55 -24.94 7.96
C GLY A 120 10.46 -23.47 7.53
N PRO A 121 10.70 -22.53 8.47
CA PRO A 121 10.66 -21.09 8.22
C PRO A 121 11.74 -20.64 7.24
N LEU A 122 11.40 -20.51 5.95
CA LEU A 122 12.35 -20.17 4.88
C LEU A 122 13.05 -18.82 5.12
N TYR A 123 12.40 -17.87 5.78
CA TYR A 123 13.02 -16.58 6.11
C TYR A 123 14.30 -16.69 6.94
N LYS A 124 14.55 -17.82 7.60
CA LYS A 124 15.79 -18.07 8.36
C LYS A 124 16.96 -18.55 7.50
N THR A 125 16.69 -19.13 6.33
CA THR A 125 17.69 -19.81 5.50
C THR A 125 17.83 -19.17 4.12
N ASN A 126 16.72 -18.73 3.53
CA ASN A 126 16.67 -18.03 2.24
C ASN A 126 15.63 -16.88 2.29
N PRO A 127 15.97 -15.74 2.91
CA PRO A 127 15.06 -14.61 3.08
C PRO A 127 14.67 -13.94 1.76
N ASP A 128 15.51 -14.02 0.73
CA ASP A 128 15.22 -13.45 -0.59
C ASP A 128 14.06 -14.18 -1.26
N GLN A 129 14.11 -15.52 -1.28
CA GLN A 129 13.02 -16.34 -1.79
C GLN A 129 11.75 -16.15 -0.96
N CYS A 130 11.87 -16.12 0.37
CA CYS A 130 10.72 -15.86 1.24
C CYS A 130 10.07 -14.50 1.00
N CYS A 131 10.86 -13.46 0.70
CA CYS A 131 10.33 -12.15 0.34
C CYS A 131 9.66 -12.18 -1.03
N PHE A 132 10.26 -12.86 -2.00
CA PHE A 132 9.68 -13.02 -3.33
C PHE A 132 8.30 -13.69 -3.24
N ASP A 133 8.22 -14.87 -2.63
CA ASP A 133 6.99 -15.67 -2.60
C ASP A 133 5.87 -15.05 -1.76
N ARG A 134 6.20 -14.23 -0.76
CA ARG A 134 5.23 -13.73 0.22
C ARG A 134 4.97 -12.23 0.13
N LYS A 135 5.62 -11.51 -0.79
CA LYS A 135 5.44 -10.05 -0.97
C LYS A 135 5.40 -9.56 -2.41
N ILE A 136 5.94 -10.29 -3.39
CA ILE A 136 6.09 -9.82 -4.78
C ILE A 136 5.12 -10.58 -5.68
#